data_AF-A0A0J6TCE3-F1
#
_entry.id   AF-A0A0J6TCE3-F1
#
_cell.length_a   1.000
_cell.length_b   1.000
_cell.length_c   1.000
_cell.angle_alpha   90.00
_cell.angle_beta   90.00
_cell.angle_gamma   90.00
#
_symmetry.space_group_name_H-M   'P 1'
#
loop_
_entity.id
_entity.type
_entity.pdbx_description
1 polymer ?
#
loop_
_entity_poly.entity_id
_entity_poly.type
_entity_poly.pdbx_seq_one_letter_code
_entity_poly.pdbx_strand_id
1 'polypeptide(L)'
;MSADRTLRAPNNDLPQARLGWIMALIQTLIYASFVGTFIVSPATMTRPVASGMAVTVATVGGLLVILSTMVLTGLYVLIANRLTAR
;
A
#
# COMPACT_ATOMS: atom_id res chain seq x y z
N MET A 1 -19.82 26.99 35.86
CA MET A 1 -18.96 25.80 35.68
C MET A 1 -18.60 25.76 34.20
N SER A 2 -17.36 26.11 33.90
CA SER A 2 -16.94 26.68 32.61
C SER A 2 -17.05 25.67 31.47
N ALA A 3 -17.86 26.01 30.46
CA ALA A 3 -17.85 25.38 29.16
C ALA A 3 -16.54 25.76 28.45
N ASP A 4 -15.48 24.99 28.71
CA ASP A 4 -14.24 25.09 27.96
C ASP A 4 -14.47 24.44 26.58
N ARG A 5 -15.07 25.26 25.73
CA ARG A 5 -15.30 25.04 24.32
C ARG A 5 -13.96 24.65 23.71
N THR A 6 -13.86 23.37 23.38
CA THR A 6 -12.89 22.75 22.50
C THR A 6 -12.67 23.61 21.25
N LEU A 7 -11.74 24.57 21.32
CA LEU A 7 -11.20 25.27 20.16
C LEU A 7 -10.30 24.27 19.42
N ARG A 8 -10.95 23.36 18.69
CA ARG A 8 -10.28 22.43 17.77
C ARG A 8 -9.58 23.31 16.73
N ALA A 9 -8.25 23.38 16.83
CA ALA A 9 -7.44 24.06 15.83
C ALA A 9 -7.85 23.58 14.43
N PRO A 10 -7.85 24.45 13.40
CA PRO A 10 -8.18 24.05 12.05
C PRO A 10 -7.34 22.84 11.66
N ASN A 11 -8.02 21.77 11.28
CA ASN A 11 -7.39 20.49 11.02
C ASN A 11 -6.56 20.59 9.73
N ASN A 12 -5.29 21.00 9.86
CA ASN A 12 -4.36 21.12 8.75
C ASN A 12 -3.82 19.75 8.27
N ASP A 13 -4.50 18.65 8.58
CA ASP A 13 -4.19 17.28 8.14
C ASP A 13 -4.33 17.06 6.63
N LEU A 14 -4.86 18.06 5.89
CA LEU A 14 -5.09 17.96 4.44
C LEU A 14 -3.87 17.44 3.65
N PRO A 15 -2.62 17.86 3.92
CA PRO A 15 -1.43 17.33 3.26
C PRO A 15 -1.14 15.86 3.61
N GLN A 16 -1.37 15.45 4.86
CA GLN A 16 -1.19 14.06 5.31
C GLN A 16 -2.27 13.15 4.71
N ALA A 17 -3.53 13.62 4.70
CA ALA A 17 -4.63 12.92 4.07
C ALA A 17 -4.38 12.74 2.56
N ARG A 18 -3.93 13.79 1.87
CA ARG A 18 -3.56 13.70 0.44
C ARG A 18 -2.42 12.72 0.20
N LEU A 19 -1.40 12.71 1.05
CA LEU A 19 -0.30 11.73 0.98
C LEU A 19 -0.81 10.30 1.16
N GLY A 20 -1.68 10.08 2.16
CA GLY A 20 -2.30 8.78 2.42
C GLY A 20 -3.10 8.27 1.22
N TRP A 21 -3.88 9.14 0.56
CA TRP A 21 -4.62 8.80 -0.65
C TRP A 21 -3.72 8.46 -1.84
N ILE A 22 -2.60 9.17 -2.03
CA ILE A 22 -1.63 8.84 -3.09
C ILE A 22 -1.02 7.46 -2.84
N MET A 23 -0.61 7.18 -1.61
CA MET A 23 -0.03 5.87 -1.25
C MET A 23 -1.06 4.74 -1.39
N ALA A 24 -2.31 4.97 -0.98
CA ALA A 24 -3.40 4.03 -1.19
C ALA A 24 -3.62 3.75 -2.68
N LEU A 25 -3.65 4.79 -3.53
CA LEU A 25 -3.81 4.64 -4.98
C LEU A 25 -2.67 3.82 -5.59
N ILE A 26 -1.42 4.08 -5.20
CA ILE A 26 -0.26 3.31 -5.66
C ILE A 26 -0.41 1.83 -5.27
N GLN A 27 -0.77 1.56 -4.01
CA GLN A 27 -0.99 0.18 -3.54
C GLN A 27 -2.14 -0.50 -4.29
N THR A 28 -3.23 0.22 -4.54
CA THR A 28 -4.37 -0.28 -5.32
C THR A 28 -3.92 -0.67 -6.73
N LEU A 29 -3.12 0.16 -7.40
CA LEU A 29 -2.62 -0.14 -8.75
C LEU A 29 -1.72 -1.37 -8.77
N ILE A 30 -0.82 -1.52 -7.78
CA ILE A 30 0.04 -2.69 -7.65
C ILE A 30 -0.79 -3.96 -7.47
N TYR A 31 -1.73 -3.95 -6.51
CA TYR A 31 -2.58 -5.11 -6.23
C TYR A 31 -3.52 -5.44 -7.39
N ALA A 32 -4.16 -4.43 -7.99
CA ALA A 32 -5.03 -4.60 -9.14
C ALA A 32 -4.28 -5.16 -10.36
N SER A 33 -3.02 -4.77 -10.57
CA SER A 33 -2.18 -5.33 -11.64
C SER A 33 -1.87 -6.81 -11.41
N PHE A 34 -1.57 -7.19 -10.17
CA PHE A 34 -1.36 -8.60 -9.81
C PHE A 34 -2.62 -9.44 -10.04
N VAL A 35 -3.76 -9.00 -9.52
CA VAL A 35 -5.05 -9.69 -9.70
C VAL A 35 -5.47 -9.70 -11.17
N GLY A 36 -5.31 -8.58 -11.88
CA GLY A 36 -5.60 -8.48 -13.31
C GLY A 36 -4.79 -9.45 -14.16
N THR A 37 -3.50 -9.64 -13.83
CA THR A 37 -2.66 -10.65 -14.49
C THR A 37 -3.19 -12.06 -14.27
N PHE A 38 -3.71 -12.36 -13.07
CA PHE A 38 -4.32 -13.65 -12.75
C PHE A 38 -5.59 -13.91 -13.57
N ILE A 39 -6.39 -12.87 -13.81
CA ILE A 39 -7.60 -12.94 -14.63
C ILE A 39 -7.24 -13.18 -16.10
N VAL A 40 -6.24 -12.47 -16.62
CA VAL A 40 -5.87 -12.52 -18.05
C VAL A 40 -5.09 -13.79 -18.39
N SER A 41 -4.16 -14.24 -17.52
CA SER A 41 -3.34 -15.42 -17.76
C SER A 41 -3.14 -16.27 -16.50
N PRO A 42 -4.16 -17.04 -16.09
CA PRO A 42 -4.05 -17.93 -14.94
C PRO A 42 -2.97 -19.00 -15.13
N ALA A 43 -2.77 -19.48 -16.37
CA ALA A 43 -1.76 -20.49 -16.68
C ALA A 43 -0.32 -20.00 -16.43
N THR A 44 -0.02 -18.72 -16.68
CA THR A 44 1.29 -18.14 -16.37
C THR A 44 1.49 -18.03 -14.86
N MET A 45 0.45 -17.66 -14.13
CA MET A 45 0.48 -17.47 -12.67
C MET A 45 0.63 -18.78 -11.91
N THR A 46 0.00 -19.86 -12.36
CA THR A 46 0.08 -21.19 -11.71
C THR A 46 1.30 -22.01 -12.13
N ARG A 47 2.08 -21.54 -13.12
CA ARG A 47 3.29 -22.22 -13.55
C ARG A 47 4.33 -22.28 -12.42
N PRO A 48 5.01 -23.42 -12.24
CA PRO A 48 6.19 -23.49 -11.40
C PRO A 48 7.26 -22.49 -11.83
N VAL A 49 7.96 -21.91 -10.86
CA VAL A 49 9.08 -20.98 -11.12
C VAL A 49 10.28 -21.71 -11.74
N ALA A 50 10.51 -22.96 -11.32
CA ALA A 50 11.49 -23.85 -11.94
C ALA A 50 10.95 -25.30 -11.97
N SER A 51 11.53 -26.12 -12.84
CA SER A 51 11.18 -27.54 -12.97
C SER A 51 11.35 -28.27 -11.64
N GLY A 52 10.32 -28.98 -11.19
CA GLY A 52 10.33 -29.74 -9.93
C GLY A 52 10.02 -28.93 -8.67
N MET A 53 9.82 -27.61 -8.77
CA MET A 53 9.43 -26.79 -7.61
C MET A 53 7.91 -26.68 -7.47
N ALA A 54 7.41 -26.74 -6.24
CA ALA A 54 6.01 -26.45 -5.92
C ALA A 54 5.69 -24.93 -5.90
N VAL A 55 6.72 -24.08 -5.86
CA VAL A 55 6.55 -22.62 -5.83
C VAL A 55 6.14 -22.11 -7.21
N THR A 56 5.02 -21.41 -7.25
CA THR A 56 4.45 -20.85 -8.49
C THR A 56 4.84 -19.38 -8.69
N VAL A 57 4.72 -18.89 -9.92
CA VAL A 57 4.92 -17.47 -10.23
C VAL A 57 3.99 -16.59 -9.39
N ALA A 58 2.74 -17.01 -9.17
CA ALA A 58 1.79 -16.31 -8.32
C ALA A 58 2.25 -16.21 -6.87
N THR A 59 2.87 -17.26 -6.34
CA THR A 59 3.41 -17.27 -4.96
C THR A 59 4.49 -16.20 -4.80
N VAL A 60 5.43 -16.14 -5.75
CA VAL A 60 6.50 -15.12 -5.73
C VAL A 60 5.93 -13.72 -5.96
N GLY A 61 5.02 -13.57 -6.93
CA GLY A 61 4.36 -12.29 -7.22
C GLY A 61 3.57 -11.76 -6.02
N GLY A 62 2.80 -12.62 -5.35
CA GLY A 62 2.05 -12.27 -4.15
C GLY A 62 2.97 -11.82 -3.01
N LEU A 63 4.10 -12.50 -2.81
CA LEU A 63 5.11 -12.08 -1.83
C LEU A 63 5.65 -10.68 -2.15
N LEU A 64 5.97 -10.40 -3.41
CA LEU A 64 6.43 -9.07 -3.83
C LEU A 64 5.39 -7.97 -3.60
N VAL A 65 4.10 -8.28 -3.80
CA VAL A 65 3.00 -7.34 -3.51
C VAL A 65 2.90 -7.06 -2.01
N ILE A 66 3.03 -8.08 -1.16
CA ILE A 66 3.05 -7.91 0.30
C ILE A 66 4.23 -7.03 0.72
N LEU A 67 5.43 -7.33 0.24
CA LEU A 67 6.63 -6.54 0.52
C LEU A 67 6.47 -5.08 0.05
N SER A 68 5.89 -4.88 -1.12
CA SER A 68 5.58 -3.53 -1.63
C SER A 68 4.68 -2.76 -0.66
N THR A 69 3.64 -3.42 -0.12
CA THR A 69 2.73 -2.83 0.88
C THR A 69 3.48 -2.40 2.14
N MET A 70 4.38 -3.24 2.66
CA MET A 70 5.16 -2.92 3.85
C MET A 70 6.07 -1.72 3.61
N VAL A 71 6.76 -1.69 2.46
CA VAL A 71 7.64 -0.58 2.07
C VAL A 71 6.84 0.71 1.93
N LEU A 72 5.68 0.66 1.26
CA LEU A 72 4.85 1.83 1.03
C LEU A 72 4.28 2.40 2.33
N THR A 73 3.87 1.50 3.24
CA THR A 73 3.39 1.88 4.59
C THR A 73 4.51 2.52 5.40
N GLY A 74 5.71 1.93 5.40
CA GLY A 74 6.87 2.49 6.10
C GLY A 74 7.27 3.86 5.54
N LEU A 75 7.26 4.00 4.21
CA LEU A 75 7.54 5.27 3.52
C LEU A 75 6.49 6.33 3.86
N TYR A 76 5.21 5.95 3.87
CA TYR A 76 4.12 6.84 4.28
C TYR A 76 4.36 7.38 5.69
N VAL A 77 4.63 6.51 6.67
CA VAL A 77 4.89 6.92 8.06
C VAL A 77 6.11 7.83 8.16
N LEU A 78 7.20 7.49 7.47
CA LEU A 78 8.42 8.31 7.46
C LEU A 78 8.16 9.72 6.90
N ILE A 79 7.46 9.82 5.78
CA ILE A 79 7.16 11.10 5.13
C ILE A 79 6.16 11.90 5.96
N ALA A 80 5.08 11.27 6.44
CA ALA A 80 4.08 11.92 7.27
C ALA A 80 4.71 12.51 8.54
N ASN A 81 5.54 11.73 9.24
CA ASN A 81 6.24 12.21 10.43
C ASN A 81 7.17 13.38 10.14
N ARG A 82 7.86 13.38 9.00
CA ARG A 82 8.74 14.50 8.58
C ARG A 82 7.95 15.76 8.21
N LEU A 83 6.74 15.62 7.68
CA LEU A 83 5.86 16.75 7.36
C LEU A 83 5.26 17.38 8.63
N THR A 84 4.95 16.56 9.64
CA THR A 84 4.41 17.05 10.93
C THR A 84 5.48 17.67 11.83
N ALA A 85 6.74 17.23 11.72
CA ALA A 85 7.85 17.75 12.52
C ALA A 85 8.42 19.10 12.00
N ARG A 86 7.89 19.64 10.91
CA ARG A 86 8.20 20.98 10.38
C ARG A 86 7.14 21.99 10.80
#